data_AF-A0A0L0AE60-F1
#
_entry.id   AF-A0A0L0AE60-F1
#
_cell.length_a   1.000
_cell.length_b   1.000
_cell.length_c   1.000
_cell.angle_alpha   90.00
_cell.angle_beta   90.00
_cell.angle_gamma   90.00
#
_symmetry.space_group_name_H-M   'P 1'
#
loop_
_entity.id
_entity.type
_entity.pdbx_description
1 polymer ?
#
loop_
_entity_poly.entity_id
_entity_poly.type
_entity_poly.pdbx_seq_one_letter_code
_entity_poly.pdbx_strand_id
1 'polypeptide(L)'
;MYLRPDEVARVLERMGFTIDVVTQKTYGYQRGEDYVYVNREARMGRTALIVHPTLKERCMTLADPASDVKTCDHYQQFPLYLGGHREEHYGIPHGFSSRMALERFVQGVFGEYQPG
;
A
#
# COMPACT_ATOMS: atom_id res chain seq x y z
N MET A 1 13.13 6.75 11.30
CA MET A 1 13.37 6.16 9.97
C MET A 1 12.14 5.39 9.57
N TYR A 2 11.71 5.41 8.30
CA TYR A 2 10.55 4.64 7.82
C TYR A 2 10.97 3.25 7.32
N LEU A 3 10.05 2.29 7.35
CA LEU A 3 10.22 0.96 6.78
C LEU A 3 10.47 1.06 5.28
N ARG A 4 11.51 0.40 4.80
CA ARG A 4 11.78 0.29 3.37
C ARG A 4 10.79 -0.64 2.67
N PRO A 5 10.66 -0.57 1.33
CA PRO A 5 9.72 -1.40 0.59
C PRO A 5 9.86 -2.91 0.86
N ASP A 6 11.09 -3.41 1.02
CA ASP A 6 11.36 -4.81 1.37
C ASP A 6 10.84 -5.19 2.76
N GLU A 7 10.84 -4.26 3.70
CA GLU A 7 10.32 -4.49 5.05
C GLU A 7 8.79 -4.44 5.07
N VAL A 8 8.17 -3.53 4.31
CA VAL A 8 6.72 -3.46 4.14
C VAL A 8 6.20 -4.76 3.51
N ALA A 9 6.84 -5.24 2.45
CA ALA A 9 6.54 -6.51 1.79
C ALA A 9 6.52 -7.69 2.78
N ARG A 10 7.56 -7.83 3.61
CA ARG A 10 7.65 -8.89 4.64
C ARG A 10 6.56 -8.78 5.72
N VAL A 11 6.07 -7.59 6.02
CA VAL A 11 4.95 -7.43 6.97
C VAL A 11 3.65 -7.90 6.31
N LEU A 12 3.39 -7.49 5.08
CA LEU A 12 2.20 -7.92 4.32
C LEU A 12 2.13 -9.45 4.20
N GLU A 13 3.25 -10.09 3.85
CA GLU A 13 3.35 -11.56 3.75
C GLU A 13 3.01 -12.27 5.07
N ARG A 14 3.53 -11.75 6.20
CA ARG A 14 3.19 -12.29 7.54
C ARG A 14 1.73 -12.06 7.92
N MET A 15 1.06 -11.11 7.27
CA MET A 15 -0.36 -10.78 7.48
C MET A 15 -1.29 -11.45 6.46
N GLY A 16 -0.78 -12.46 5.75
CA GLY A 16 -1.56 -13.28 4.83
C GLY A 16 -1.77 -12.67 3.45
N PHE A 17 -1.14 -11.53 3.14
CA PHE A 17 -1.11 -11.04 1.77
C PHE A 17 -0.13 -11.89 0.95
N THR A 18 -0.54 -12.23 -0.26
CA THR A 18 0.28 -12.94 -1.23
C THR A 18 0.67 -11.99 -2.35
N ILE A 19 1.85 -12.21 -2.93
CA ILE A 19 2.31 -11.39 -4.05
C ILE A 19 1.51 -11.77 -5.30
N ASP A 20 0.91 -10.77 -5.94
CA ASP A 20 0.14 -10.92 -7.18
C ASP A 20 0.95 -10.45 -8.38
N VAL A 21 1.56 -9.26 -8.27
CA VAL A 21 2.31 -8.63 -9.36
C VAL A 21 3.69 -8.22 -8.90
N VAL A 22 4.70 -8.44 -9.74
CA VAL A 22 6.07 -7.95 -9.54
C VAL A 22 6.52 -7.15 -10.74
N THR A 23 6.81 -5.86 -10.53
CA THR A 23 7.36 -4.98 -11.56
C THR A 23 8.55 -4.21 -11.00
N GLN A 24 9.32 -3.53 -11.85
CA GLN A 24 10.44 -2.71 -11.39
C GLN A 24 10.01 -1.57 -10.43
N LYS A 25 8.78 -1.05 -10.56
CA LYS A 25 8.27 0.07 -9.74
C LYS A 25 7.47 -0.37 -8.51
N THR A 26 6.83 -1.55 -8.55
CA THR A 26 5.92 -1.97 -7.48
C THR A 26 5.80 -3.48 -7.31
N TYR A 27 5.46 -3.91 -6.11
CA TYR A 27 4.86 -5.20 -5.84
C TYR A 27 3.36 -5.02 -5.58
N GLY A 28 2.50 -5.75 -6.28
CA GLY A 28 1.08 -5.87 -5.97
C GLY A 28 0.87 -7.01 -4.98
N TYR A 29 0.12 -6.76 -3.92
CA TYR A 29 -0.18 -7.73 -2.86
C TYR A 29 -1.70 -7.85 -2.68
N GLN A 30 -2.17 -9.10 -2.59
CA GLN A 30 -3.58 -9.42 -2.47
C GLN A 30 -3.85 -10.33 -1.26
N ARG A 31 -4.96 -10.08 -0.57
CA ARG A 31 -5.52 -10.95 0.47
C ARG A 31 -7.04 -11.01 0.33
N GLY A 32 -7.56 -12.09 -0.26
CA GLY A 32 -8.99 -12.14 -0.60
C GLY A 32 -9.35 -11.04 -1.60
N GLU A 33 -10.26 -10.15 -1.23
CA GLU A 33 -10.65 -8.97 -2.03
C GLU A 33 -9.78 -7.73 -1.74
N ASP A 34 -8.93 -7.77 -0.71
CA ASP A 34 -8.07 -6.66 -0.34
C ASP A 34 -6.85 -6.59 -1.26
N TYR A 35 -6.57 -5.40 -1.81
CA TYR A 35 -5.43 -5.17 -2.68
C TYR A 35 -4.63 -3.93 -2.26
N VAL A 36 -3.31 -4.07 -2.19
CA VAL A 36 -2.37 -2.98 -1.92
C VAL A 36 -1.16 -3.05 -2.83
N TYR A 37 -0.49 -1.92 -3.02
CA TYR A 37 0.80 -1.88 -3.71
C TYR A 37 1.91 -1.50 -2.74
N VAL A 38 3.05 -2.18 -2.87
CA VAL A 38 4.32 -1.74 -2.28
C VAL A 38 5.08 -0.97 -3.34
N ASN A 39 5.35 0.31 -3.09
CA ASN A 39 6.09 1.18 -3.98
C ASN A 39 7.61 0.95 -3.81
N ARG A 40 8.24 0.26 -4.77
CA ARG A 40 9.67 -0.09 -4.75
C ARG A 40 10.58 1.14 -4.91
N GLU A 41 10.07 2.22 -5.46
CA GLU A 41 10.82 3.46 -5.66
C GLU A 41 10.98 4.26 -4.35
N ALA A 42 10.19 3.96 -3.31
CA ALA A 42 10.23 4.62 -2.01
C ALA A 42 11.46 4.21 -1.18
N ARG A 43 12.67 4.56 -1.64
CA ARG A 43 13.94 4.19 -0.96
C ARG A 43 14.01 4.64 0.51
N MET A 44 13.34 5.76 0.84
CA MET A 44 13.26 6.29 2.21
C MET A 44 12.01 5.83 2.99
N GLY A 45 11.17 4.97 2.42
CA GLY A 45 10.04 4.32 3.11
C GLY A 45 8.77 5.15 3.30
N ARG A 46 8.83 6.48 3.17
CA ARG A 46 7.71 7.39 3.47
C ARG A 46 6.44 7.13 2.64
N THR A 47 6.57 6.58 1.43
CA THR A 47 5.47 6.27 0.52
C THR A 47 5.47 4.79 0.11
N ALA A 48 5.99 3.91 0.96
CA ALA A 48 6.24 2.52 0.61
C ALA A 48 4.95 1.68 0.51
N LEU A 49 3.91 1.98 1.28
CA LEU A 49 2.61 1.32 1.16
C LEU A 49 1.64 2.22 0.40
N ILE A 50 0.95 1.69 -0.60
CA ILE A 50 -0.07 2.39 -1.37
C ILE A 50 -1.39 1.63 -1.20
N VAL A 51 -2.41 2.33 -0.73
CA VAL A 51 -3.73 1.76 -0.42
C VAL A 51 -4.76 2.25 -1.42
N HIS A 52 -5.77 1.41 -1.70
CA HIS A 52 -6.83 1.73 -2.63
C HIS A 52 -7.61 2.99 -2.19
N PRO A 53 -7.91 3.94 -3.10
CA PRO A 53 -8.54 5.22 -2.75
C PRO A 53 -9.90 5.12 -2.03
N THR A 54 -10.69 4.07 -2.28
CA THR A 54 -11.98 3.85 -1.60
C THR A 54 -11.83 3.62 -0.10
N LEU A 55 -10.63 3.27 0.38
CA LEU A 55 -10.34 3.07 1.79
C LEU A 55 -9.85 4.34 2.49
N LYS A 56 -9.86 5.51 1.82
CA LYS A 56 -9.30 6.78 2.33
C LYS A 56 -9.78 7.11 3.73
N GLU A 57 -11.10 7.15 3.93
CA GLU A 57 -11.70 7.57 5.20
C GLU A 57 -11.30 6.62 6.34
N ARG A 58 -11.28 5.31 6.07
CA ARG A 58 -10.81 4.31 7.04
C ARG A 58 -9.32 4.44 7.34
N CYS A 59 -8.49 4.72 6.34
CA CYS A 59 -7.05 4.92 6.54
C CYS A 59 -6.78 6.16 7.39
N MET A 60 -7.51 7.26 7.16
CA MET A 60 -7.33 8.53 7.87
C MET A 60 -7.62 8.45 9.37
N THR A 61 -8.42 7.48 9.84
CA THR A 61 -8.62 7.28 11.28
C THR A 61 -7.45 6.54 11.95
N LEU A 62 -6.54 5.95 11.17
CA LEU A 62 -5.46 5.08 11.64
C LEU A 62 -4.07 5.69 11.42
N ALA A 63 -3.84 6.36 10.28
CA ALA A 63 -2.59 7.02 9.95
C ALA A 63 -2.80 8.12 8.90
N ASP A 64 -2.05 9.23 9.05
CA ASP A 64 -2.01 10.26 8.03
C ASP A 64 -1.32 9.74 6.75
N PRO A 65 -1.86 10.04 5.56
CA PRO A 65 -1.17 9.75 4.31
C PRO A 65 0.07 10.64 4.15
N ALA A 66 1.07 10.14 3.42
CA ALA A 66 2.28 10.88 3.13
C ALA A 66 2.08 12.03 2.13
N SER A 67 1.07 11.90 1.26
CA SER A 67 0.54 12.90 0.33
C SER A 67 -0.87 12.49 -0.12
N ASP A 68 -1.63 13.37 -0.76
CA ASP A 68 -3.02 13.09 -1.14
C ASP A 68 -3.15 11.91 -2.13
N VAL A 69 -2.24 11.83 -3.10
CA VAL A 69 -2.23 10.82 -4.15
C VAL A 69 -0.79 10.49 -4.53
N LYS A 70 -0.56 9.24 -4.94
CA LYS A 70 0.59 8.86 -5.77
C LYS A 70 0.08 8.18 -7.03
N THR A 71 0.50 8.68 -8.19
CA THR A 71 0.19 8.07 -9.49
C THR A 71 1.27 7.05 -9.89
N CYS A 72 0.85 6.03 -10.63
CA CYS A 72 1.72 5.05 -11.27
C CYS A 72 0.94 4.31 -12.36
N ASP A 73 1.58 4.10 -13.50
CA ASP A 73 1.10 3.26 -14.61
C ASP A 73 0.99 1.77 -14.21
N HIS A 74 1.61 1.33 -13.12
CA HIS A 74 1.59 -0.06 -12.69
C HIS A 74 0.51 -0.37 -11.62
N TYR A 75 -0.25 0.61 -11.15
CA TYR A 75 -1.32 0.39 -10.15
C TYR A 75 -2.63 -0.06 -10.80
N GLN A 76 -2.57 -1.08 -11.66
CA GLN A 76 -3.67 -1.50 -12.54
C GLN A 76 -4.95 -1.93 -11.81
N GLN A 77 -4.87 -2.34 -10.54
CA GLN A 77 -6.03 -2.68 -9.70
C GLN A 77 -6.71 -1.45 -9.07
N PHE A 78 -6.12 -0.26 -9.20
CA PHE A 78 -6.62 0.98 -8.62
C PHE A 78 -7.30 1.84 -9.70
N PRO A 79 -8.13 2.84 -9.35
CA PRO A 79 -8.79 3.68 -10.34
C PRO A 79 -7.81 4.53 -11.17
N LEU A 80 -8.20 4.83 -12.41
CA LEU A 80 -7.48 5.76 -13.29
C LEU A 80 -7.48 7.18 -12.73
N TYR A 81 -6.34 7.86 -12.88
CA TYR A 81 -6.18 9.26 -12.50
C TYR A 81 -6.55 10.18 -13.66
N LEU A 82 -7.76 10.75 -13.61
CA LEU A 82 -8.29 11.61 -14.68
C LEU A 82 -7.72 13.03 -14.67
N GLY A 83 -6.92 13.41 -13.66
CA GLY A 83 -6.34 14.74 -13.52
C GLY A 83 -5.00 14.93 -14.25
N GLY A 84 -4.46 13.89 -14.88
CA GLY A 84 -3.14 13.91 -15.53
C GLY A 84 -3.20 13.83 -17.06
N HIS A 85 -2.03 13.99 -17.69
CA HIS A 85 -1.85 13.82 -19.15
C HIS A 85 -1.44 12.39 -19.56
N ARG A 86 -1.34 11.47 -18.58
CA ARG A 86 -0.88 10.09 -18.77
C ARG A 86 -1.94 9.13 -18.25
N GLU A 87 -2.02 7.95 -18.86
CA GLU A 87 -2.83 6.83 -18.39
C GLU A 87 -2.16 6.18 -17.16
N GLU A 88 -2.26 6.88 -16.02
CA GLU A 88 -1.76 6.42 -14.74
C GLU A 88 -2.93 6.13 -13.81
N HIS A 89 -2.73 5.19 -12.89
CA HIS A 89 -3.66 4.89 -11.82
C HIS A 89 -3.17 5.56 -10.54
N TYR A 90 -4.05 5.77 -9.56
CA TYR A 90 -3.66 6.43 -8.31
C TYR A 90 -4.05 5.66 -7.06
N GLY A 91 -3.22 5.79 -6.04
CA GLY A 91 -3.49 5.29 -4.71
C GLY A 91 -3.03 6.27 -3.64
N ILE A 92 -3.31 5.92 -2.38
CA ILE A 92 -3.01 6.77 -1.23
C ILE A 92 -1.72 6.27 -0.56
N PRO A 93 -0.63 7.06 -0.61
CA PRO A 93 0.65 6.63 -0.08
C PRO A 93 0.70 6.78 1.43
N HIS A 94 1.20 5.76 2.11
CA HIS A 94 1.48 5.72 3.54
C HIS A 94 2.91 5.22 3.78
N GLY A 95 3.46 5.63 4.91
CA GLY A 95 4.77 5.19 5.38
C GLY A 95 4.75 5.03 6.90
N PHE A 96 5.39 3.96 7.39
CA PHE A 96 5.39 3.62 8.80
C PHE A 96 6.81 3.58 9.35
N SER A 97 7.00 4.04 10.58
CA SER A 97 8.30 4.05 11.26
C SER A 97 8.65 2.74 11.97
N SER A 98 7.70 1.81 12.09
CA SER A 98 7.90 0.51 12.74
C SER A 98 6.98 -0.55 12.14
N ARG A 99 7.39 -1.83 12.25
CA ARG A 99 6.58 -2.99 11.82
C ARG A 99 5.26 -3.07 12.57
N MET A 100 5.29 -2.83 13.89
CA MET A 100 4.09 -2.85 14.72
C MET A 100 3.06 -1.79 14.30
N ALA A 101 3.50 -0.59 13.91
CA ALA A 101 2.59 0.44 13.40
C ALA A 101 1.95 0.03 12.07
N LEU A 102 2.73 -0.56 11.16
CA LEU A 102 2.20 -1.10 9.90
C LEU A 102 1.23 -2.26 10.14
N GLU A 103 1.55 -3.18 11.04
CA GLU A 103 0.68 -4.32 11.38
C GLU A 103 -0.67 -3.86 11.93
N ARG A 104 -0.66 -2.90 12.87
CA ARG A 104 -1.90 -2.31 13.41
C ARG A 104 -2.70 -1.59 12.35
N PHE A 105 -2.03 -0.86 11.46
CA PHE A 105 -2.71 -0.19 10.35
C PHE A 105 -3.38 -1.19 9.42
N VAL A 106 -2.65 -2.22 8.98
CA VAL A 106 -3.19 -3.25 8.08
C VAL A 106 -4.34 -4.02 8.77
N GLN A 107 -4.23 -4.34 10.06
CA GLN A 107 -5.34 -4.92 10.84
C GLN A 107 -6.55 -3.99 10.91
N GLY A 108 -6.34 -2.70 11.18
CA GLY A 108 -7.43 -1.73 11.29
C GLY A 108 -8.12 -1.46 9.95
N VAL A 109 -7.38 -1.51 8.84
CA VAL A 109 -7.94 -1.29 7.50
C VAL A 109 -8.62 -2.55 6.97
N PHE A 110 -8.01 -3.72 7.12
CA PHE A 110 -8.38 -4.94 6.39
C PHE A 110 -8.89 -6.07 7.30
N GLY A 111 -8.87 -5.89 8.63
CA GLY A 111 -9.21 -6.93 9.60
C GLY A 111 -8.05 -7.86 9.96
N GLU A 112 -8.26 -8.64 11.02
CA GLU A 112 -7.28 -9.62 11.51
C GLU A 112 -7.07 -10.76 10.52
N TYR A 113 -5.81 -11.15 10.34
CA TYR A 113 -5.47 -12.39 9.65
C TYR A 113 -5.43 -13.52 10.67
N GLN A 114 -6.29 -14.52 10.50
CA GLN A 114 -6.27 -15.76 11.28
C GLN A 114 -5.72 -16.88 10.38
N PRO A 115 -4.46 -17.33 10.57
CA PRO A 115 -3.97 -18.50 9.86
C PRO A 115 -4.76 -19.73 10.34
N GLY A 116 -5.41 -20.42 9.40
CA GLY A 116 -6.10 -21.69 9.65
C GLY A 116 -5.14 -22.86 9.84
#